data_AF-A0A4D9D5H0-F1
#
_entry.id   AF-A0A4D9D5H0-F1
#
_cell.length_a   1.000
_cell.length_b   1.000
_cell.length_c   1.000
_cell.angle_alpha   90.00
_cell.angle_beta   90.00
_cell.angle_gamma   90.00
#
_symmetry.space_group_name_H-M   'P 1'
#
loop_
_entity.id
_entity.type
_entity.pdbx_description
1 polymer ?
#
loop_
_entity_poly.entity_id
_entity_poly.type
_entity_poly.pdbx_seq_one_letter_code
_entity_poly.pdbx_strand_id
1 'polypeptide(L)'
;MGAFGSILLSLPSVAGAASPVISEIKIRESVKGVKDSVEALKLYEDFVNTKDFYGVKKSLRVPPVSDIRRDCRRIIAGLEGSVKKDTDKAYSEFIESLEQVDLLATKAIQNDQKVKDEELAQLTARFAEAQARLEKVLKLVLTTRYATEPVNVRLETEKTEL
;
A
#
# COMPACT_ATOMS: atom_id res chain seq x y z
N MET A 1 16.88 31.21 44.95
CA MET A 1 15.68 31.60 44.19
C MET A 1 16.13 32.12 42.84
N GLY A 2 15.95 31.34 41.78
CA GLY A 2 16.25 31.73 40.40
C GLY A 2 15.05 31.36 39.55
N ALA A 3 14.41 32.37 38.95
CA ALA A 3 13.19 32.23 38.17
C ALA A 3 13.51 31.55 36.82
N PHE A 4 12.93 30.38 36.58
CA PHE A 4 12.86 29.77 35.25
C PHE A 4 11.68 30.38 34.51
N GLY A 5 11.99 31.40 33.70
CA GLY A 5 11.05 32.03 32.79
C GLY A 5 10.56 31.06 31.72
N SER A 6 9.26 31.13 31.46
CA SER A 6 8.50 30.36 30.49
C SER A 6 9.04 30.52 29.07
N ILE A 7 9.46 29.42 28.45
CA ILE A 7 9.52 29.33 26.97
C ILE A 7 8.25 28.60 26.54
N LEU A 8 7.22 29.39 26.25
CA LEU A 8 6.08 28.98 25.44
C LEU A 8 6.62 28.61 24.05
N LEU A 9 6.85 27.31 23.82
CA LEU A 9 7.07 26.74 22.51
C LEU A 9 5.79 26.91 21.69
N SER A 10 5.70 28.05 21.01
CA SER A 10 4.82 28.24 19.86
C SER A 10 5.26 27.24 18.78
N LEU A 11 4.54 26.13 18.69
CA LEU A 11 4.57 25.25 17.53
C LEU A 11 4.14 26.07 16.31
N PRO A 12 4.90 26.13 15.22
CA PRO A 12 4.39 26.67 13.98
C PRO A 12 3.21 25.80 13.55
N SER A 13 2.03 26.41 13.54
CA SER A 13 0.83 25.88 12.90
C SER A 13 1.22 25.53 11.47
N VAL A 14 1.30 24.23 11.17
CA VAL A 14 1.50 23.75 9.80
C VAL A 14 0.22 24.09 9.06
N ALA A 15 0.25 25.26 8.42
CA ALA A 15 -0.73 25.71 7.46
C ALA A 15 -1.01 24.57 6.48
N GLY A 16 -2.30 24.34 6.22
CA GLY A 16 -2.81 23.16 5.55
C GLY A 16 -1.97 22.73 4.35
N ALA A 17 -1.41 21.53 4.45
CA ALA A 17 -0.88 20.83 3.29
C ALA A 17 -2.05 20.60 2.34
N ALA A 18 -2.18 21.47 1.34
CA ALA A 18 -3.01 21.21 0.17
C ALA A 18 -2.59 19.84 -0.35
N SER A 19 -3.47 18.84 -0.20
CA SER A 19 -3.23 17.50 -0.72
C SER A 19 -2.90 17.66 -2.21
N PRO A 20 -1.73 17.20 -2.69
CA PRO A 20 -1.37 17.37 -4.09
C PRO A 20 -2.48 16.77 -4.95
N VAL A 21 -3.03 17.57 -5.86
CA VAL A 21 -4.04 17.10 -6.82
C VAL A 21 -3.34 16.08 -7.73
N ILE A 22 -3.53 14.80 -7.45
CA ILE A 22 -2.94 13.73 -8.25
C ILE A 22 -3.78 13.60 -9.52
N SER A 23 -3.15 13.85 -10.67
CA SER A 23 -3.80 13.72 -11.97
C SER A 23 -4.43 12.34 -12.14
N GLU A 24 -5.63 12.29 -12.72
CA GLU A 24 -6.36 11.04 -12.98
C GLU A 24 -5.53 10.00 -13.76
N ILE A 25 -4.71 10.44 -14.72
CA ILE A 25 -3.82 9.60 -15.51
C ILE A 25 -2.90 8.77 -14.60
N LYS A 26 -2.19 9.43 -13.67
CA LYS A 26 -1.31 8.77 -12.71
C LYS A 26 -2.04 7.78 -11.80
N ILE A 27 -3.31 8.02 -11.50
CA ILE A 27 -4.13 7.10 -10.70
C ILE A 27 -4.46 5.86 -11.54
N ARG A 28 -4.83 6.01 -12.81
CA ARG A 28 -5.07 4.88 -13.73
C ARG A 28 -3.81 4.03 -13.93
N GLU A 29 -2.66 4.67 -14.11
CA GLU A 29 -1.35 4.00 -14.17
C GLU A 29 -1.07 3.22 -12.90
N SER A 30 -1.37 3.80 -11.73
CA SER A 30 -1.19 3.13 -10.43
C SER A 30 -2.12 1.92 -10.30
N VAL A 31 -3.37 2.01 -10.76
CA VAL A 31 -4.30 0.88 -10.75
C VAL A 31 -3.78 -0.25 -11.64
N LYS A 32 -3.23 0.08 -12.82
CA LYS A 32 -2.61 -0.92 -13.70
C LYS A 32 -1.38 -1.54 -13.02
N GLY A 33 -0.49 -0.72 -12.46
CA GLY A 33 0.70 -1.19 -11.74
C GLY A 33 0.38 -2.12 -10.57
N VAL A 34 -0.66 -1.82 -9.80
CA VAL A 34 -1.11 -2.70 -8.71
C VAL A 34 -1.66 -4.02 -9.26
N LYS A 35 -2.42 -4.01 -10.36
CA LYS A 35 -2.90 -5.25 -11.01
C LYS A 35 -1.74 -6.14 -11.46
N ASP A 36 -0.77 -5.57 -12.18
CA ASP A 36 0.39 -6.32 -12.68
C ASP A 36 1.24 -6.86 -11.50
N SER A 37 1.31 -6.11 -10.40
CA SER A 37 2.05 -6.49 -9.20
C SER A 37 1.37 -7.56 -8.34
N VAL A 38 0.04 -7.69 -8.39
CA VAL A 38 -0.69 -8.77 -7.71
C VAL A 38 -0.32 -10.13 -8.30
N GLU A 39 -0.15 -10.21 -9.62
CA GLU A 39 0.28 -11.44 -10.28
C GLU A 39 1.72 -11.80 -9.87
N ALA A 40 2.60 -10.81 -9.81
CA ALA A 40 3.99 -10.99 -9.38
C ALA A 40 4.12 -11.40 -7.89
N LEU A 41 3.16 -11.01 -7.04
CA LEU A 41 3.09 -11.43 -5.63
C LEU A 41 2.87 -12.94 -5.47
N LYS A 42 2.33 -13.65 -6.47
CA LYS A 42 2.18 -15.12 -6.42
C LYS A 42 3.53 -15.83 -6.45
N LEU A 43 4.53 -15.25 -7.10
CA LEU A 43 5.90 -15.79 -7.15
C LEU A 43 6.59 -15.77 -5.78
N TYR A 44 6.03 -15.06 -4.79
CA TYR A 44 6.57 -15.06 -3.43
C TYR A 44 6.25 -16.33 -2.66
N GLU A 45 5.22 -17.08 -3.07
CA GLU A 45 4.89 -18.38 -2.50
C GLU A 45 6.06 -19.36 -2.70
N ASP A 46 6.83 -19.22 -3.78
CA ASP A 46 8.00 -20.06 -4.05
C ASP A 46 9.11 -19.86 -3.01
N PHE A 47 9.35 -18.63 -2.53
CA PHE A 47 10.33 -18.37 -1.47
C PHE A 47 9.91 -19.02 -0.14
N VAL A 48 8.61 -19.04 0.16
CA VAL A 48 8.07 -19.70 1.35
C VAL A 48 8.22 -21.21 1.24
N ASN A 49 7.86 -21.78 0.09
CA ASN A 49 7.92 -23.22 -0.17
C ASN A 49 9.37 -23.74 -0.15
N THR A 50 10.31 -22.96 -0.66
CA THR A 50 11.75 -23.29 -0.65
C THR A 50 12.44 -22.97 0.68
N LYS A 51 11.71 -22.45 1.67
CA LYS A 51 12.23 -22.03 2.99
C LYS A 51 13.33 -20.96 2.90
N ASP A 52 13.34 -20.18 1.82
CA ASP A 52 14.24 -19.04 1.66
C ASP A 52 13.68 -17.79 2.37
N PHE A 53 13.75 -17.79 3.70
CA PHE A 53 13.25 -16.69 4.52
C PHE A 53 14.03 -15.37 4.32
N TYR A 54 15.28 -15.44 3.85
CA TYR A 54 16.03 -14.25 3.45
C TYR A 54 15.48 -13.64 2.17
N GLY A 55 15.16 -14.49 1.19
CA GLY A 55 14.43 -14.13 -0.02
C GLY A 55 13.10 -13.48 0.28
N VAL A 56 12.31 -14.05 1.20
CA VAL A 56 11.06 -13.45 1.70
C VAL A 56 11.30 -12.03 2.24
N LYS A 57 12.24 -11.82 3.18
CA LYS A 57 12.49 -10.48 3.73
C LYS A 57 12.97 -9.47 2.69
N LYS A 58 13.86 -9.89 1.79
CA LYS A 58 14.40 -9.01 0.76
C LYS A 58 13.31 -8.58 -0.21
N SER A 59 12.52 -9.55 -0.65
CA SER A 59 11.45 -9.37 -1.64
C SER A 59 10.37 -8.39 -1.13
N LEU A 60 10.02 -8.42 0.16
CA LEU A 60 9.08 -7.45 0.77
C LEU A 60 9.52 -5.97 0.70
N ARG A 61 10.81 -5.70 0.42
CA ARG A 61 11.37 -4.34 0.34
C ARG A 61 11.64 -3.86 -1.08
N VAL A 62 11.54 -4.74 -2.06
CA VAL A 62 11.83 -4.46 -3.47
C VAL A 62 10.56 -4.62 -4.31
N PRO A 63 10.57 -4.28 -5.60
CA PRO A 63 9.45 -4.61 -6.49
C PRO A 63 9.16 -6.12 -6.49
N PRO A 64 7.89 -6.54 -6.58
CA PRO A 64 6.66 -5.74 -6.71
C PRO A 64 6.15 -5.02 -5.44
N VAL A 65 6.56 -5.43 -4.23
CA VAL A 65 5.91 -4.94 -2.99
C VAL A 65 6.13 -3.44 -2.75
N SER A 66 7.32 -2.93 -3.06
CA SER A 66 7.62 -1.49 -2.95
C SER A 66 6.76 -0.63 -3.90
N ASP A 67 6.49 -1.13 -5.11
CA ASP A 67 5.65 -0.45 -6.11
C ASP A 67 4.19 -0.47 -5.67
N ILE A 68 3.69 -1.60 -5.14
CA ILE A 68 2.34 -1.70 -4.58
C ILE A 68 2.12 -0.66 -3.47
N ARG A 69 3.06 -0.54 -2.52
CA ARG A 69 2.97 0.46 -1.44
C ARG A 69 2.84 1.88 -1.99
N ARG A 70 3.67 2.23 -2.97
CA ARG A 70 3.64 3.54 -3.64
C ARG A 70 2.30 3.77 -4.37
N ASP A 71 1.89 2.80 -5.18
CA ASP A 71 0.78 2.96 -6.10
C ASP A 71 -0.57 2.91 -5.35
N CYS A 72 -0.72 2.07 -4.32
CA CYS A 72 -1.87 2.11 -3.42
C CYS A 72 -1.98 3.45 -2.68
N ARG A 73 -0.88 4.00 -2.16
CA ARG A 73 -0.88 5.34 -1.53
C ARG A 73 -1.31 6.42 -2.53
N ARG A 74 -0.84 6.35 -3.78
CA ARG A 74 -1.24 7.27 -4.85
C ARG A 74 -2.73 7.17 -5.14
N ILE A 75 -3.26 5.95 -5.22
CA ILE A 75 -4.70 5.71 -5.44
C ILE A 75 -5.53 6.30 -4.29
N ILE A 76 -5.21 5.95 -3.04
CA ILE A 76 -5.95 6.41 -1.85
C ILE A 76 -5.95 7.93 -1.74
N ALA A 77 -4.84 8.58 -2.05
CA ALA A 77 -4.74 10.04 -2.03
C ALA A 77 -5.67 10.71 -3.05
N GLY A 78 -5.98 10.04 -4.17
CA GLY A 78 -6.93 10.50 -5.18
C GLY A 78 -8.37 10.01 -4.98
N LEU A 79 -8.70 9.38 -3.85
CA LEU A 79 -10.07 9.01 -3.49
C LEU A 79 -10.64 10.00 -2.47
N GLU A 80 -11.97 10.07 -2.42
CA GLU A 80 -12.72 10.91 -1.48
C GLU A 80 -13.83 10.12 -0.77
N GLY A 81 -14.42 10.71 0.27
CA GLY A 81 -15.58 10.16 0.96
C GLY A 81 -15.35 8.82 1.68
N SER A 82 -16.40 8.00 1.74
CA SER A 82 -16.39 6.68 2.37
C SER A 82 -15.43 5.72 1.69
N VAL A 83 -15.35 5.77 0.36
CA VAL A 83 -14.50 4.88 -0.46
C VAL A 83 -13.03 5.06 -0.11
N LYS A 84 -12.58 6.29 0.12
CA LYS A 84 -11.22 6.55 0.60
C LYS A 84 -10.94 5.83 1.91
N LYS A 85 -11.86 5.94 2.88
CA LYS A 85 -11.71 5.31 4.21
C LYS A 85 -11.67 3.78 4.11
N ASP A 86 -12.56 3.20 3.32
CA ASP A 86 -12.62 1.75 3.13
C ASP A 86 -11.37 1.21 2.40
N THR A 87 -10.88 1.97 1.41
CA THR A 87 -9.66 1.62 0.67
C THR A 87 -8.42 1.77 1.54
N ASP A 88 -8.32 2.83 2.35
CA ASP A 88 -7.22 3.06 3.29
C ASP A 88 -7.20 2.01 4.41
N LYS A 89 -8.37 1.59 4.89
CA LYS A 89 -8.50 0.47 5.83
C LYS A 89 -8.02 -0.84 5.20
N ALA A 90 -8.51 -1.18 4.01
CA ALA A 90 -8.09 -2.41 3.31
C ALA A 90 -6.58 -2.42 3.01
N TYR A 91 -6.02 -1.26 2.66
CA TYR A 91 -4.58 -1.10 2.48
C TYR A 91 -3.80 -1.25 3.80
N SER A 92 -4.30 -0.70 4.91
CA SER A 92 -3.66 -0.87 6.22
C SER A 92 -3.65 -2.34 6.64
N GLU A 93 -4.76 -3.04 6.48
CA GLU A 93 -4.86 -4.49 6.71
C GLU A 93 -3.85 -5.25 5.82
N PHE A 94 -3.68 -4.86 4.55
CA PHE A 94 -2.67 -5.46 3.66
C PHE A 94 -1.24 -5.28 4.21
N ILE A 95 -0.88 -4.08 4.65
CA ILE A 95 0.45 -3.80 5.22
C ILE A 95 0.69 -4.61 6.50
N GLU A 96 -0.30 -4.70 7.38
CA GLU A 96 -0.22 -5.52 8.60
C GLU A 96 0.05 -7.00 8.27
N SER A 97 -0.59 -7.57 7.24
CA SER A 97 -0.29 -8.94 6.79
C SER A 97 1.17 -9.09 6.36
N LEU A 98 1.71 -8.12 5.61
CA LEU A 98 3.12 -8.17 5.19
C LEU A 98 4.09 -8.03 6.37
N GLU A 99 3.77 -7.23 7.36
CA GLU A 99 4.58 -7.09 8.58
C GLU A 99 4.58 -8.37 9.41
N GLN A 100 3.44 -9.07 9.49
CA GLN A 100 3.38 -10.39 10.13
C GLN A 100 4.23 -11.43 9.40
N VAL A 101 4.22 -11.41 8.06
CA VAL A 101 5.12 -12.25 7.25
C VAL A 101 6.59 -11.92 7.53
N ASP A 102 6.99 -10.65 7.55
CA ASP A 102 8.38 -10.25 7.84
C ASP A 102 8.80 -10.68 9.26
N LEU A 103 7.90 -10.58 10.23
CA LEU A 103 8.15 -11.00 11.60
C LEU A 103 8.33 -12.53 11.71
N LEU A 104 7.49 -13.31 11.05
CA LEU A 104 7.63 -14.77 11.01
C LEU A 104 8.91 -15.19 10.28
N ALA A 105 9.23 -14.57 9.14
CA ALA A 105 10.49 -14.80 8.43
C ALA A 105 11.71 -14.42 9.28
N THR A 106 11.62 -13.34 10.07
CA THR A 106 12.69 -12.95 11.01
C THR A 106 12.90 -13.99 12.10
N LYS A 107 11.82 -14.51 12.70
CA LYS A 107 11.91 -15.59 13.69
C LYS A 107 12.51 -16.86 13.09
N ALA A 108 12.10 -17.21 11.87
CA ALA A 108 12.66 -18.33 11.13
C ALA A 108 14.18 -18.21 10.94
N ILE A 109 14.66 -17.02 10.54
CA ILE A 109 16.09 -16.74 10.40
C ILE A 109 16.83 -16.85 11.74
N GLN A 110 16.25 -16.32 12.82
CA GLN A 110 16.83 -16.39 14.16
C GLN A 110 16.92 -17.82 14.70
N ASN A 111 16.05 -18.71 14.24
CA ASN A 111 16.01 -20.12 14.60
C ASN A 111 16.81 -21.01 13.63
N ASP A 112 17.81 -20.48 12.93
CA ASP A 112 18.62 -21.21 11.94
C ASP A 112 17.77 -21.86 10.82
N GLN A 113 16.72 -21.17 10.36
CA GLN A 113 15.75 -21.66 9.37
C GLN A 113 14.97 -22.92 9.78
N LYS A 114 15.04 -23.30 11.07
CA LYS A 114 14.24 -24.39 11.63
C LYS A 114 12.86 -23.86 11.97
N VAL A 115 11.94 -24.03 11.04
CA VAL A 115 10.54 -23.62 11.15
C VAL A 115 9.67 -24.85 11.27
N LYS A 116 8.75 -24.85 12.23
CA LYS A 116 7.77 -25.92 12.37
C LYS A 116 6.76 -25.85 11.23
N ASP A 117 6.15 -26.98 10.87
CA ASP A 117 5.15 -27.02 9.79
C ASP A 117 3.96 -26.08 10.09
N GLU A 118 3.59 -25.92 11.37
CA GLU A 118 2.57 -24.96 11.81
C GLU A 118 2.94 -23.50 11.50
N GLU A 119 4.20 -23.13 11.70
CA GLU A 119 4.69 -21.77 11.43
C GLU A 119 4.80 -21.52 9.93
N LEU A 120 5.16 -22.54 9.15
CA LEU A 120 5.16 -22.48 7.69
C LEU A 120 3.73 -22.28 7.16
N ALA A 121 2.77 -23.05 7.68
CA ALA A 121 1.35 -22.92 7.32
C ALA A 121 0.81 -21.53 7.69
N GLN A 122 1.21 -20.98 8.84
CA GLN A 122 0.88 -19.61 9.21
C GLN A 122 1.46 -18.59 8.20
N LEU A 123 2.72 -18.75 7.80
CA LEU A 123 3.37 -17.83 6.86
C LEU A 123 2.67 -17.84 5.50
N THR A 124 2.32 -19.02 4.98
CA THR A 124 1.52 -19.18 3.74
C THR A 124 0.14 -18.56 3.88
N ALA A 125 -0.56 -18.80 4.99
CA ALA A 125 -1.89 -18.22 5.22
C ALA A 125 -1.83 -16.68 5.28
N ARG A 126 -0.81 -16.10 5.92
CA ARG A 126 -0.63 -14.63 5.97
C ARG A 126 -0.31 -14.03 4.61
N PHE A 127 0.40 -14.75 3.75
CA PHE A 127 0.61 -14.35 2.36
C PHE A 127 -0.70 -14.33 1.57
N ALA A 128 -1.52 -15.38 1.68
CA ALA A 128 -2.83 -15.45 1.04
C ALA A 128 -3.76 -14.32 1.55
N GLU A 129 -3.74 -14.02 2.85
CA GLU A 129 -4.46 -12.88 3.43
C GLU A 129 -3.99 -11.54 2.82
N ALA A 130 -2.68 -11.35 2.64
CA ALA A 130 -2.14 -10.15 2.02
C ALA A 130 -2.64 -10.00 0.57
N GLN A 131 -2.58 -11.07 -0.23
CA GLN A 131 -3.09 -11.07 -1.60
C GLN A 131 -4.59 -10.72 -1.65
N ALA A 132 -5.41 -11.37 -0.82
CA ALA A 132 -6.86 -11.12 -0.77
C ALA A 132 -7.20 -9.67 -0.36
N ARG A 133 -6.43 -9.09 0.57
CA ARG A 133 -6.60 -7.68 0.99
C ARG A 133 -6.22 -6.71 -0.13
N LEU A 134 -5.18 -7.02 -0.90
CA LEU A 134 -4.79 -6.22 -2.05
C LEU A 134 -5.82 -6.29 -3.19
N GLU A 135 -6.39 -7.48 -3.44
CA GLU A 135 -7.51 -7.63 -4.37
C GLU A 135 -8.75 -6.84 -3.93
N LYS A 136 -9.03 -6.80 -2.63
CA LYS A 136 -10.11 -5.97 -2.07
C LYS A 136 -9.86 -4.48 -2.33
N VAL A 137 -8.62 -3.99 -2.17
CA VAL A 137 -8.24 -2.61 -2.55
C VAL A 137 -8.56 -2.36 -4.02
N LEU A 138 -8.13 -3.25 -4.92
CA LEU A 138 -8.44 -3.11 -6.36
C LEU A 138 -9.95 -3.13 -6.63
N LYS A 139 -10.70 -4.01 -6.00
CA LYS A 139 -12.16 -4.12 -6.18
C LYS A 139 -12.87 -2.83 -5.76
N LEU A 140 -12.52 -2.28 -4.59
CA LEU A 140 -13.09 -1.01 -4.13
C LEU A 140 -12.80 0.12 -5.12
N VAL A 141 -11.56 0.22 -5.59
CA VAL A 141 -11.13 1.26 -6.53
C VAL A 141 -11.85 1.13 -7.87
N LEU A 142 -11.94 -0.09 -8.42
CA LEU A 142 -12.56 -0.35 -9.71
C LEU A 142 -14.07 -0.13 -9.69
N THR A 143 -14.74 -0.57 -8.61
CA THR A 143 -16.20 -0.41 -8.46
C THR A 143 -16.57 1.06 -8.28
N THR A 144 -15.69 1.89 -7.72
CA THR A 144 -16.02 3.30 -7.48
C THR A 144 -15.68 4.21 -8.67
N ARG A 145 -14.55 3.99 -9.35
CA ARG A 145 -14.13 4.85 -10.47
C ARG A 145 -14.66 4.45 -11.84
N TYR A 146 -15.10 3.20 -12.03
CA TYR A 146 -15.55 2.70 -13.34
C TYR A 146 -17.00 2.21 -13.36
N ALA A 147 -17.74 2.23 -12.23
CA ALA A 147 -19.16 1.89 -12.22
C ALA A 147 -20.08 3.10 -12.43
N THR A 148 -19.57 4.33 -12.31
CA THR A 148 -20.37 5.55 -12.47
C THR A 148 -19.71 6.50 -13.47
N GLU A 149 -20.28 6.50 -14.68
CA GLU A 149 -20.21 7.51 -15.74
C GLU A 149 -19.05 7.50 -16.77
N PRO A 150 -19.36 7.75 -18.06
CA PRO A 150 -18.39 7.86 -19.13
C PRO A 150 -17.49 9.07 -18.90
N VAL A 151 -16.21 8.90 -19.21
CA VAL A 151 -15.16 9.92 -19.12
C VAL A 151 -15.54 11.10 -20.01
N ASN A 152 -16.27 12.08 -19.47
CA ASN A 152 -16.46 13.36 -20.11
C ASN A 152 -15.19 14.18 -19.83
N VAL A 153 -14.18 13.97 -20.67
CA VAL A 153 -13.03 14.86 -20.76
C VAL A 153 -13.56 16.21 -21.23
N ARG A 154 -13.90 17.12 -20.31
CA ARG A 154 -13.97 18.54 -20.65
C ARG A 154 -12.55 18.97 -20.97
N LEU A 155 -12.21 18.94 -22.26
CA LEU A 155 -11.05 19.62 -22.80
C LEU A 155 -11.23 21.09 -22.45
N GLU A 156 -10.45 21.57 -21.48
CA GLU A 156 -10.27 23.00 -21.28
C GLU A 156 -9.67 23.53 -22.59
N THR A 157 -10.53 24.20 -23.36
CA THR A 157 -10.11 24.96 -24.53
C THR A 157 -9.32 26.13 -23.98
N GLU A 158 -7.99 26.05 -24.14
CA GLU A 158 -7.10 27.19 -23.97
C GLU A 158 -7.66 28.34 -24.79
N LYS A 159 -8.06 29.40 -24.09
CA LYS A 159 -8.32 30.71 -24.68
C LYS A 159 -7.01 31.20 -25.28
N THR A 160 -6.86 31.05 -26.59
CA THR A 160 -5.89 31.86 -27.34
C THR A 160 -6.51 33.24 -27.50
N GLU A 161 -6.06 34.18 -26.68
CA GLU A 161 -6.35 35.61 -26.83
C GLU A 161 -5.77 36.08 -28.18
N LEU A 162 -6.61 36.77 -28.95
CA LEU A 162 -6.26 37.48 -30.19
C LEU A 162 -5.97 38.95 -29.87
#